data_AF-A0A7W7KPP1-F1
#
_entry.id   AF-A0A7W7KPP1-F1
#
_cell.length_a   1.000
_cell.length_b   1.000
_cell.length_c   1.000
_cell.angle_alpha   90.00
_cell.angle_beta   90.00
_cell.angle_gamma   90.00
#
_symmetry.space_group_name_H-M   'P 1'
#
loop_
_entity.id
_entity.type
_entity.pdbx_description
1 polymer ?
#
loop_
_entity_poly.entity_id
_entity_poly.type
_entity_poly.pdbx_seq_one_letter_code
_entity_poly.pdbx_strand_id
1 'polypeptide(L)'
;MKKYALLLAMVFSVPAFADSALCDGNLQQINDFLKTASKNATGVKVNAVHEYVAKAEAAKKAGNYEECVNQSSQALRVIKKPANR
;
A
#
# COMPACT_ATOMS: atom_id res chain seq x y z
N MET A 1 -37.98 -37.42 -8.31
CA MET A 1 -37.41 -36.07 -8.56
C MET A 1 -37.53 -35.25 -7.28
N LYS A 2 -36.47 -35.16 -6.47
CA LYS A 2 -36.43 -34.29 -5.27
C LYS A 2 -35.57 -33.09 -5.61
N LYS A 3 -36.17 -31.92 -5.45
CA LYS A 3 -35.74 -30.65 -6.03
C LYS A 3 -34.60 -30.06 -5.22
N TYR A 4 -33.63 -29.55 -5.97
CA TYR A 4 -32.55 -28.63 -5.67
C TYR A 4 -32.74 -27.72 -4.45
N ALA A 5 -31.68 -27.57 -3.66
CA ALA A 5 -31.35 -26.32 -2.98
C ALA A 5 -29.84 -26.28 -2.66
N LEU A 6 -29.02 -26.07 -3.68
CA LEU A 6 -27.61 -25.74 -3.53
C LEU A 6 -27.53 -24.24 -3.24
N LEU A 7 -27.47 -23.86 -1.96
CA LEU A 7 -27.21 -22.47 -1.56
C LEU A 7 -25.70 -22.24 -1.49
N LEU A 8 -25.10 -21.92 -2.65
CA LEU A 8 -23.77 -21.30 -2.69
C LEU A 8 -23.95 -19.79 -2.53
N ALA A 9 -24.03 -19.33 -1.29
CA ALA A 9 -23.87 -17.91 -0.98
C ALA A 9 -22.38 -17.54 -1.08
N MET A 10 -21.85 -17.48 -2.30
CA MET A 10 -20.55 -16.87 -2.55
C MET A 10 -20.72 -15.35 -2.53
N VAL A 11 -20.49 -14.74 -1.37
CA VAL A 11 -20.35 -13.29 -1.27
C VAL A 11 -18.95 -12.91 -1.78
N PHE A 12 -18.72 -13.06 -3.09
CA PHE A 12 -17.54 -12.47 -3.76
C PHE A 12 -17.82 -10.99 -3.98
N SER A 13 -17.79 -10.21 -2.91
CA SER A 13 -17.79 -8.76 -3.01
C SER A 13 -16.60 -8.25 -2.23
N VAL A 14 -15.41 -8.15 -2.82
CA VAL A 14 -14.43 -7.23 -2.22
C VAL A 14 -13.35 -6.74 -3.18
N PRO A 15 -13.34 -5.44 -3.53
CA PRO A 15 -12.14 -4.73 -3.97
C PRO A 15 -10.96 -4.82 -2.98
N ALA A 16 -11.18 -5.26 -1.74
CA ALA A 16 -10.15 -5.38 -0.71
C ALA A 16 -8.96 -6.29 -1.09
N PHE A 17 -9.14 -7.29 -1.97
CA PHE A 17 -8.03 -8.11 -2.48
C PHE A 17 -7.11 -7.35 -3.44
N ALA A 18 -7.67 -6.41 -4.22
CA ALA A 18 -6.88 -5.54 -5.08
C ALA A 18 -6.12 -4.52 -4.25
N ASP A 19 -6.78 -3.93 -3.25
CA ASP A 19 -6.14 -2.95 -2.35
C ASP A 19 -5.05 -3.58 -1.49
N SER A 20 -5.22 -4.83 -1.01
CA SER A 20 -4.18 -5.51 -0.25
C SER A 20 -2.94 -5.78 -1.11
N ALA A 21 -3.13 -6.29 -2.33
CA ALA A 21 -2.03 -6.54 -3.24
C ALA A 21 -1.33 -5.24 -3.68
N LEU A 22 -2.09 -4.17 -3.89
CA LEU A 22 -1.55 -2.85 -4.24
C LEU A 22 -0.80 -2.21 -3.07
N CYS A 23 -1.34 -2.29 -1.85
CA CYS A 23 -0.67 -1.89 -0.61
C CYS A 23 0.69 -2.59 -0.48
N ASP A 24 0.72 -3.91 -0.69
CA ASP A 24 1.95 -4.70 -0.63
C ASP A 24 2.96 -4.31 -1.70
N GLY A 25 2.50 -4.13 -2.94
CA GLY A 25 3.34 -3.67 -4.05
C GLY A 25 3.94 -2.28 -3.80
N ASN A 26 3.14 -1.34 -3.28
CA ASN A 26 3.62 -0.01 -2.94
C ASN A 26 4.66 -0.04 -1.81
N LEU A 27 4.39 -0.79 -0.72
CA LEU A 27 5.32 -0.94 0.40
C LEU A 27 6.64 -1.58 -0.04
N GLN A 28 6.59 -2.58 -0.92
CA GLN A 28 7.78 -3.18 -1.51
C GLN A 28 8.59 -2.14 -2.30
N GLN A 29 7.95 -1.38 -3.18
CA GLN A 29 8.62 -0.35 -3.97
C GLN A 29 9.28 0.72 -3.08
N ILE A 30 8.62 1.14 -2.00
CA ILE A 30 9.18 2.11 -1.06
C ILE A 30 10.37 1.52 -0.32
N ASN A 31 10.28 0.27 0.15
CA ASN A 31 11.38 -0.40 0.84
C ASN A 31 12.61 -0.55 -0.07
N ASP A 32 12.41 -0.90 -1.34
CA ASP A 32 13.48 -1.00 -2.32
C ASP A 32 14.13 0.37 -2.58
N PHE A 33 13.31 1.43 -2.64
CA PHE A 33 13.84 2.80 -2.66
C PHE A 33 14.67 3.11 -1.41
N LEU A 34 14.17 2.85 -0.19
CA LEU A 34 14.89 3.18 1.04
C LEU A 34 16.22 2.41 1.17
N LYS A 35 16.25 1.14 0.74
CA LYS A 35 17.49 0.34 0.68
C LYS A 35 18.52 0.94 -0.29
N THR A 36 18.07 1.41 -1.46
CA THR A 36 18.95 1.96 -2.51
C THR A 36 19.34 3.42 -2.28
N ALA A 37 18.44 4.21 -1.68
CA ALA A 37 18.60 5.64 -1.38
C ALA A 37 19.71 5.94 -0.36
N SER A 38 20.16 4.92 0.39
CA SER A 38 21.21 4.98 1.42
C SER A 38 22.57 5.54 0.95
N LYS A 39 22.77 5.78 -0.35
CA LYS A 39 24.04 6.30 -0.90
C LYS A 39 23.96 7.65 -1.63
N ASN A 40 22.79 8.17 -2.03
CA ASN A 40 22.72 9.34 -2.94
C ASN A 40 21.44 10.19 -2.86
N ALA A 41 20.55 10.00 -1.87
CA ALA A 41 19.28 10.72 -1.82
C ALA A 41 19.40 12.16 -1.27
N THR A 42 20.09 13.04 -2.00
CA THR A 42 19.98 14.50 -1.80
C THR A 42 18.64 14.99 -2.38
N GLY A 43 17.79 15.63 -1.56
CA GLY A 43 16.55 16.29 -2.02
C GLY A 43 15.23 15.52 -1.81
N VAL A 44 15.29 14.28 -1.31
CA VAL A 44 14.10 13.53 -0.87
C VAL A 44 13.90 13.76 0.63
N LYS A 45 12.67 14.08 1.06
CA LYS A 45 12.32 14.17 2.47
C LYS A 45 12.16 12.76 3.06
N VAL A 46 13.27 12.06 3.27
CA VAL A 46 13.31 10.65 3.72
C VAL A 46 12.49 10.45 5.00
N ASN A 47 12.54 11.40 5.94
CA ASN A 47 11.71 11.34 7.17
C ASN A 47 10.20 11.32 6.85
N ALA A 48 9.74 12.11 5.88
CA ALA A 48 8.33 12.09 5.47
C ALA A 48 7.96 10.75 4.82
N VAL A 49 8.88 10.14 4.06
CA VAL A 49 8.67 8.79 3.50
C VAL A 49 8.49 7.77 4.63
N HIS A 50 9.33 7.80 5.66
CA HIS A 50 9.20 6.90 6.83
C HIS A 50 7.88 7.09 7.58
N GLU A 51 7.41 8.32 7.77
CA GLU A 51 6.13 8.59 8.42
C GLU A 51 4.94 7.99 7.64
N TYR A 52 4.93 8.16 6.32
CA TYR A 52 3.91 7.57 5.46
C TYR A 52 3.95 6.04 5.46
N VAL A 53 5.14 5.43 5.48
CA VAL A 53 5.31 3.97 5.59
C VAL A 53 4.76 3.47 6.92
N ALA A 54 5.10 4.11 8.04
CA ALA A 54 4.62 3.70 9.36
C ALA A 54 3.09 3.72 9.45
N LYS A 55 2.43 4.74 8.88
CA LYS A 55 0.97 4.82 8.80
C LYS A 55 0.38 3.74 7.90
N ALA A 56 0.99 3.49 6.74
CA ALA A 56 0.56 2.43 5.82
C ALA A 56 0.66 1.03 6.47
N GLU A 57 1.74 0.74 7.19
CA GLU A 57 1.90 -0.51 7.93
C GLU A 57 0.89 -0.67 9.07
N ALA A 58 0.59 0.41 9.80
CA ALA A 58 -0.43 0.40 10.83
C ALA A 58 -1.82 0.11 10.23
N ALA A 59 -2.16 0.76 9.12
CA ALA A 59 -3.41 0.54 8.39
C ALA A 59 -3.51 -0.91 7.87
N LYS A 60 -2.42 -1.44 7.30
CA LYS A 60 -2.33 -2.84 6.87
C LYS A 60 -2.57 -3.81 8.03
N LYS A 61 -1.94 -3.60 9.19
CA LYS A 61 -2.15 -4.43 10.40
C LYS A 61 -3.59 -4.38 10.90
N ALA A 62 -4.27 -3.24 10.72
CA ALA A 62 -5.68 -3.08 11.05
C ALA A 62 -6.64 -3.62 9.97
N GLY A 63 -6.13 -4.16 8.86
CA GLY A 63 -6.95 -4.61 7.72
C GLY A 63 -7.55 -3.49 6.88
N ASN A 64 -7.15 -2.24 7.10
CA ASN A 64 -7.60 -1.07 6.33
C ASN A 64 -6.68 -0.86 5.11
N TYR A 65 -6.91 -1.65 4.06
CA TYR A 65 -6.06 -1.63 2.87
C TYR A 65 -6.23 -0.39 2.00
N GLU A 66 -7.41 0.24 1.98
CA GLU A 66 -7.63 1.52 1.31
C GLU A 66 -6.71 2.60 1.90
N GLU A 67 -6.66 2.72 3.23
CA GLU A 67 -5.77 3.68 3.89
C GLU A 67 -4.29 3.28 3.73
N CYS A 68 -3.97 1.99 3.69
CA CYS A 68 -2.62 1.56 3.34
C CYS A 68 -2.22 2.05 1.94
N VAL A 69 -3.08 1.86 0.93
CA VAL A 69 -2.83 2.32 -0.45
C VAL A 69 -2.66 3.83 -0.48
N ASN A 70 -3.52 4.58 0.22
CA ASN A 70 -3.44 6.04 0.31
C ASN A 70 -2.09 6.51 0.88
N GLN A 71 -1.72 6.04 2.08
CA GLN A 71 -0.48 6.43 2.76
C GLN A 71 0.77 6.00 1.98
N SER A 72 0.78 4.78 1.44
CA SER A 72 1.90 4.28 0.62
C SER A 72 2.02 5.03 -0.72
N SER A 73 0.91 5.44 -1.33
CA SER A 73 0.93 6.30 -2.53
C SER A 73 1.50 7.69 -2.25
N GLN A 74 1.23 8.26 -1.07
CA GLN A 74 1.80 9.54 -0.64
C GLN A 74 3.32 9.44 -0.44
N ALA A 75 3.83 8.36 0.15
CA ALA A 75 5.26 8.08 0.20
C ALA A 75 5.88 8.03 -1.21
N LEU A 76 5.26 7.30 -2.14
CA LEU A 76 5.74 7.22 -3.53
C LEU A 76 5.72 8.58 -4.23
N ARG A 77 4.78 9.48 -3.93
CA ARG A 77 4.77 10.84 -4.47
C ARG A 77 5.95 11.66 -3.98
N VAL A 78 6.31 11.56 -2.71
CA VAL A 78 7.49 12.23 -2.14
C VAL A 78 8.78 11.72 -2.79
N ILE A 79 8.85 10.41 -3.06
CA ILE A 79 9.98 9.78 -3.75
C ILE A 79 10.08 10.25 -5.22
N LYS A 80 8.96 10.24 -5.96
CA LYS A 80 8.91 10.55 -7.40
C LYS A 80 8.97 12.06 -7.72
N LYS A 81 8.53 12.91 -6.79
CA LYS A 81 8.61 14.38 -6.89
C LYS A 81 9.44 14.92 -5.71
N PRO A 82 10.78 14.77 -5.75
CA PRO A 82 11.66 15.40 -4.76
C PRO A 82 11.44 16.92 -4.79
N ALA A 83 11.64 17.60 -3.66
CA ALA A 83 11.19 18.98 -3.39
C ALA A 83 11.81 20.08 -4.28
N ASN A 84 12.60 19.72 -5.30
CA ASN A 84 13.34 20.63 -6.19
C ASN A 84 12.84 20.58 -7.65
N ARG A 85 11.54 20.42 -7.90
CA ARG A 85 10.94 20.59 -9.23
C ARG A 85 9.66 21.39 -9.19
#